data_AF-A0A1E3S8N3-F1
#
_entry.id   AF-A0A1E3S8N3-F1
#
_cell.length_a   1.000
_cell.length_b   1.000
_cell.length_c   1.000
_cell.angle_alpha   90.00
_cell.angle_beta   90.00
_cell.angle_gamma   90.00
#
_symmetry.space_group_name_H-M   'P 1'
#
loop_
_entity.id
_entity.type
_entity.pdbx_description
1 polymer ?
#
loop_
_entity_poly.entity_id
_entity_poly.type
_entity_poly.pdbx_seq_one_letter_code
_entity_poly.pdbx_strand_id
1 'polypeptide(L)'
;MRSAALTYWRGERCAVLDSLEAVHEQVTGKRRGRQTATEHLNLALFVRLAAEFQGFCRDLHDDAAIVIADSLVDEYSARIPVLLSALVRGRKLDVGNAGPGNIGNDFANLGMSLWPDIYARYPVRGPKWNVVLERLNTVRNAVAHSDSAKLAEVKRLQPLTLATFRRWRGSLNTAASGFDVVVTAYLSYLTGKAAWD
;
A
#
# COMPACT_ATOMS: atom_id res chain seq x y z
N MET A 1 5.82 -19.15 -1.40
CA MET A 1 6.41 -18.07 -2.23
C MET A 1 5.64 -16.78 -2.01
N ARG A 2 6.04 -15.67 -2.63
CA ARG A 2 5.44 -14.33 -2.44
C ARG A 2 5.26 -13.68 -3.81
N SER A 3 4.29 -12.78 -3.92
CA SER A 3 4.11 -11.99 -5.15
C SER A 3 5.36 -11.20 -5.54
N ALA A 4 5.45 -10.85 -6.83
CA ALA A 4 6.47 -9.93 -7.32
C ALA A 4 6.30 -8.56 -6.62
N ALA A 5 5.07 -8.11 -6.42
CA ALA A 5 4.72 -6.90 -5.68
C ALA A 5 5.30 -6.89 -4.25
N LEU A 6 5.16 -7.97 -3.47
CA LEU A 6 5.75 -8.02 -2.11
C LEU A 6 7.27 -8.06 -2.14
N THR A 7 7.87 -8.69 -3.15
CA THR A 7 9.31 -8.68 -3.36
C THR A 7 9.80 -7.28 -3.65
N TYR A 8 9.13 -6.57 -4.56
CA TYR A 8 9.42 -5.20 -4.94
C TYR A 8 9.23 -4.21 -3.78
N TRP A 9 8.16 -4.38 -2.99
CA TRP A 9 7.92 -3.60 -1.78
C TRP A 9 9.07 -3.72 -0.77
N ARG A 10 9.51 -4.95 -0.49
CA ARG A 10 10.56 -5.23 0.51
C ARG A 10 11.96 -4.86 0.01
N GLY A 11 12.18 -4.90 -1.29
CA GLY A 11 13.42 -4.47 -1.92
C GLY A 11 13.39 -2.98 -2.23
N GLU A 12 13.08 -2.65 -3.48
CA GLU A 12 13.26 -1.31 -4.05
C GLU A 12 12.44 -0.24 -3.34
N ARG A 13 11.14 -0.47 -3.08
CA ARG A 13 10.30 0.56 -2.45
C ARG A 13 10.75 0.86 -1.02
N CYS A 14 11.09 -0.16 -0.24
CA CYS A 14 11.67 0.03 1.10
C CYS A 14 13.05 0.71 1.03
N ALA A 15 13.91 0.34 0.08
CA ALA A 15 15.22 0.97 -0.06
C ALA A 15 15.13 2.48 -0.36
N VAL A 16 14.13 2.89 -1.16
CA VAL A 16 13.84 4.31 -1.38
C VAL A 16 13.47 5.02 -0.07
N LEU A 17 12.64 4.39 0.78
CA LEU A 17 12.26 4.94 2.07
C LEU A 17 13.46 5.00 3.04
N ASP A 18 14.34 3.98 3.02
CA ASP A 18 15.59 3.96 3.80
C ASP A 18 16.52 5.12 3.41
N SER A 19 16.66 5.37 2.10
CA SER A 19 17.46 6.48 1.58
C SER A 19 16.94 7.84 2.10
N LEU A 20 15.62 8.04 2.09
CA LEU A 20 15.03 9.29 2.60
C LEU A 20 15.18 9.45 4.11
N GLU A 21 15.08 8.37 4.88
CA GLU A 21 15.39 8.39 6.31
C GLU A 21 16.85 8.79 6.56
N ALA A 22 17.79 8.24 5.79
CA ALA A 22 19.21 8.57 5.91
C ALA A 22 19.49 10.05 5.61
N VAL A 23 18.88 10.59 4.54
CA VAL A 23 18.97 12.03 4.21
C VAL A 23 18.38 12.88 5.34
N HIS A 24 17.22 12.50 5.88
CA HIS A 24 16.62 13.19 7.01
C HIS A 24 17.56 13.21 8.23
N GLU A 25 18.21 12.08 8.55
CA GLU A 25 19.17 12.00 9.66
C GLU A 25 20.42 12.87 9.45
N GLN A 26 20.93 12.93 8.22
CA GLN A 26 22.07 13.79 7.86
C GLN A 26 21.72 15.27 8.05
N VAL A 27 20.58 15.72 7.55
CA VAL A 27 20.14 17.13 7.64
C VAL A 27 19.89 17.55 9.10
N THR A 28 19.38 16.64 9.92
CA THR A 28 19.10 16.93 11.34
C THR A 28 20.32 16.81 12.27
N GLY A 29 21.45 16.34 11.73
CA GLY A 29 22.67 16.08 12.50
C GLY A 29 22.45 15.10 13.65
N LYS A 30 21.45 14.21 13.53
CA LYS A 30 20.99 13.28 14.59
C LYS A 30 20.61 13.96 15.92
N ARG A 31 20.40 15.28 15.94
CA ARG A 31 20.05 16.04 17.16
C ARG A 31 18.60 15.76 17.56
N ARG A 32 18.35 15.53 18.85
CA ARG A 32 17.00 15.33 19.42
C ARG A 32 16.35 16.68 19.72
N GLY A 33 15.08 16.87 19.34
CA GLY A 33 14.28 18.06 19.70
C GLY A 33 13.27 18.48 18.62
N ARG A 34 12.27 19.30 18.99
CA ARG A 34 11.33 19.92 18.02
C ARG A 34 12.09 20.96 17.21
N GLN A 35 12.63 20.55 16.06
CA GLN A 35 13.09 21.48 15.06
C GLN A 35 11.92 21.74 14.11
N THR A 36 11.27 22.89 14.24
CA THR A 36 10.32 23.41 13.24
C THR A 36 10.91 23.36 11.82
N ALA A 37 12.23 23.51 11.70
CA ALA A 37 12.99 23.37 10.47
C ALA A 37 12.86 21.99 9.75
N THR A 38 12.44 20.93 10.45
CA THR A 38 12.35 19.57 9.90
C THR A 38 10.94 19.17 9.49
N GLU A 39 9.96 20.04 9.70
CA GLU A 39 8.55 19.70 9.47
C GLU A 39 8.30 19.32 8.01
N HIS A 40 8.76 20.14 7.06
CA HIS A 40 8.59 19.85 5.63
C HIS A 40 9.29 18.55 5.20
N LEU A 41 10.44 18.23 5.80
CA LEU A 41 11.15 16.97 5.54
C LEU A 41 10.36 15.76 6.07
N ASN A 42 9.78 15.88 7.27
CA ASN A 42 8.91 14.83 7.81
C ASN A 42 7.68 14.63 6.92
N LEU A 43 7.04 15.70 6.45
CA LEU A 43 5.88 15.60 5.55
C LEU A 43 6.23 14.90 4.24
N ALA A 44 7.40 15.19 3.66
CA ALA A 44 7.88 14.53 2.46
C ALA A 44 8.04 13.01 2.66
N LEU A 45 8.52 12.56 3.84
CA LEU A 45 8.59 11.13 4.18
C LEU A 45 7.21 10.48 4.15
N PHE A 46 6.20 11.08 4.78
CA PHE A 46 4.83 10.53 4.78
C PHE A 46 4.23 10.49 3.36
N VAL A 47 4.40 11.54 2.57
CA VAL A 47 3.92 11.57 1.19
C VAL A 47 4.58 10.46 0.37
N ARG A 48 5.89 10.25 0.51
CA ARG A 48 6.59 9.17 -0.19
C ARG A 48 6.10 7.79 0.26
N LEU A 49 5.92 7.56 1.55
CA LEU A 49 5.38 6.31 2.07
C LEU A 49 4.00 6.00 1.49
N ALA A 50 3.13 7.00 1.39
CA ALA A 50 1.81 6.85 0.78
C ALA A 50 1.91 6.45 -0.70
N ALA A 51 2.79 7.11 -1.45
CA ALA A 51 3.00 6.82 -2.87
C ALA A 51 3.58 5.42 -3.10
N GLU A 52 4.58 5.02 -2.31
CA GLU A 52 5.18 3.69 -2.41
C GLU A 52 4.20 2.58 -2.07
N PHE A 53 3.41 2.76 -1.01
CA PHE A 53 2.42 1.75 -0.63
C PHE A 53 1.28 1.64 -1.65
N GLN A 54 0.86 2.77 -2.24
CA GLN A 54 -0.07 2.75 -3.37
C GLN A 54 0.50 2.02 -4.59
N GLY A 55 1.79 2.22 -4.88
CA GLY A 55 2.49 1.44 -5.90
C GLY A 55 2.40 -0.06 -5.62
N PHE A 56 2.77 -0.49 -4.41
CA PHE A 56 2.63 -1.89 -3.99
C PHE A 56 1.22 -2.45 -4.18
N CYS A 57 0.17 -1.71 -3.79
CA CYS A 57 -1.20 -2.19 -3.95
C CYS A 57 -1.62 -2.34 -5.42
N ARG A 58 -1.10 -1.49 -6.33
CA ARG A 58 -1.33 -1.64 -7.77
C ARG A 58 -0.60 -2.85 -8.32
N ASP A 59 0.68 -2.99 -7.99
CA ASP A 59 1.49 -4.13 -8.44
C ASP A 59 0.88 -5.45 -7.96
N LEU A 60 0.39 -5.52 -6.71
CA LEU A 60 -0.25 -6.73 -6.18
C LEU A 60 -1.59 -7.04 -6.88
N HIS A 61 -2.32 -6.00 -7.28
CA HIS A 61 -3.55 -6.15 -8.06
C HIS A 61 -3.25 -6.66 -9.47
N ASP A 62 -2.21 -6.13 -10.12
CA ASP A 62 -1.73 -6.59 -11.42
C ASP A 62 -1.26 -8.05 -11.36
N ASP A 63 -0.44 -8.41 -10.37
CA ASP A 63 0.02 -9.79 -10.14
C ASP A 63 -1.18 -10.75 -9.99
N ALA A 64 -2.21 -10.36 -9.23
CA ALA A 64 -3.41 -11.16 -9.06
C ALA A 64 -4.22 -11.30 -10.36
N ALA A 65 -4.37 -10.21 -11.13
CA ALA A 65 -5.07 -10.24 -12.41
C ALA A 65 -4.37 -11.15 -13.44
N ILE A 66 -3.03 -11.12 -13.46
CA ILE A 66 -2.19 -12.00 -14.29
C ILE A 66 -2.46 -13.47 -13.95
N VAL A 67 -2.36 -13.84 -12.66
CA VAL A 67 -2.62 -15.22 -12.22
C VAL A 67 -4.04 -15.68 -12.58
N ILE A 68 -5.04 -14.82 -12.46
CA ILE A 68 -6.42 -15.14 -12.86
C ILE A 68 -6.49 -15.40 -14.36
N ALA A 69 -5.93 -14.54 -15.18
CA ALA A 69 -6.00 -14.68 -16.64
C ALA A 69 -5.22 -15.89 -17.14
N ASP A 70 -4.04 -16.15 -16.57
CA ASP A 70 -3.16 -17.28 -16.92
C ASP A 70 -3.70 -18.63 -16.41
N SER A 71 -4.68 -18.62 -15.50
CA SER A 71 -5.35 -19.84 -15.04
C SER A 71 -6.31 -20.44 -16.06
N LEU A 72 -6.68 -19.68 -17.10
CA LEU A 72 -7.59 -20.14 -18.15
C LEU A 72 -6.95 -21.21 -19.03
N VAL A 73 -7.80 -22.08 -19.60
CA VAL A 73 -7.36 -23.10 -20.56
C VAL A 73 -6.80 -22.47 -21.84
N ASP A 74 -5.84 -23.15 -22.47
CA ASP A 74 -5.09 -22.65 -23.64
C ASP A 74 -5.98 -22.18 -24.82
N GLU A 75 -7.18 -22.75 -24.95
CA GLU A 75 -8.19 -22.32 -25.94
C GLU A 75 -8.54 -20.83 -25.83
N TYR A 76 -8.37 -20.23 -24.64
CA TYR A 76 -8.63 -18.82 -24.37
C TYR A 76 -7.37 -17.94 -24.36
N SER A 77 -6.20 -18.48 -24.67
CA SER A 77 -4.92 -17.75 -24.67
C SER A 77 -4.97 -16.44 -25.49
N ALA A 78 -5.58 -16.47 -26.68
CA ALA A 78 -5.75 -15.29 -27.54
C ALA A 78 -6.63 -14.19 -26.91
N ARG A 79 -7.42 -14.49 -25.87
CA ARG A 79 -8.30 -13.56 -25.16
C ARG A 79 -7.68 -13.02 -23.87
N ILE A 80 -6.56 -13.58 -23.40
CA ILE A 80 -5.88 -13.15 -22.17
C ILE A 80 -5.63 -11.63 -22.15
N PRO A 81 -5.12 -10.97 -23.22
CA PRO A 81 -4.88 -9.53 -23.18
C PRO A 81 -6.17 -8.71 -22.99
N VAL A 82 -7.28 -9.16 -23.58
CA VAL A 82 -8.59 -8.49 -23.44
C VAL A 82 -9.12 -8.66 -22.02
N LEU A 83 -8.98 -9.86 -21.44
CA LEU A 83 -9.40 -10.13 -20.07
C LEU A 83 -8.58 -9.32 -19.06
N LEU A 84 -7.26 -9.29 -19.19
CA LEU A 84 -6.39 -8.46 -18.35
C LEU A 84 -6.79 -6.99 -18.43
N SER A 85 -6.99 -6.47 -19.65
CA SER A 85 -7.47 -5.10 -19.84
C SER A 85 -8.80 -4.83 -19.14
N ALA A 86 -9.70 -5.81 -19.09
CA ALA A 86 -10.97 -5.69 -18.37
C ALA A 86 -10.78 -5.71 -16.85
N LEU A 87 -9.94 -6.61 -16.32
CA LEU A 87 -9.69 -6.78 -14.88
C LEU A 87 -9.04 -5.55 -14.23
N VAL A 88 -8.16 -4.86 -14.96
CA VAL A 88 -7.46 -3.66 -14.46
C VAL A 88 -8.15 -2.35 -14.83
N ARG A 89 -9.25 -2.39 -15.61
CA ARG A 89 -9.93 -1.19 -16.09
C ARG A 89 -10.52 -0.39 -14.93
N GLY A 90 -10.30 0.93 -14.98
CA GLY A 90 -10.94 1.85 -14.05
C GLY A 90 -10.49 1.67 -12.60
N ARG A 91 -9.32 1.04 -12.39
CA ARG A 91 -8.70 0.83 -11.08
C ARG A 91 -8.59 2.16 -10.34
N LYS A 92 -9.19 2.23 -9.14
CA LYS A 92 -9.23 3.44 -8.32
C LYS A 92 -7.85 3.87 -7.86
N LEU A 93 -6.93 2.94 -7.68
CA LEU A 93 -5.53 3.24 -7.35
C LEU A 93 -4.77 3.98 -8.46
N ASP A 94 -5.28 4.09 -9.69
CA ASP A 94 -4.63 4.89 -10.74
C ASP A 94 -4.94 6.39 -10.65
N VAL A 95 -6.07 6.75 -10.03
CA VAL A 95 -6.55 8.14 -9.94
C VAL A 95 -6.74 8.62 -8.50
N GLY A 96 -6.81 7.71 -7.54
CA GLY A 96 -7.05 7.98 -6.13
C GLY A 96 -5.91 7.48 -5.23
N ASN A 97 -6.15 7.54 -3.93
CA ASN A 97 -5.21 7.09 -2.90
C ASN A 97 -5.42 5.61 -2.55
N ALA A 98 -4.40 4.98 -1.98
CA ALA A 98 -4.48 3.65 -1.37
C ALA A 98 -5.20 3.65 -0.02
N GLY A 99 -6.46 4.10 -0.02
CA GLY A 99 -7.37 4.00 1.11
C GLY A 99 -8.10 2.65 1.13
N PRO A 100 -8.62 2.21 2.28
CA PRO A 100 -9.34 0.95 2.42
C PRO A 100 -10.46 0.79 1.38
N GLY A 101 -11.24 1.85 1.13
CA GLY A 101 -12.30 1.84 0.12
C GLY A 101 -11.81 1.58 -1.30
N ASN A 102 -10.78 2.29 -1.76
CA ASN A 102 -10.23 2.12 -3.10
C ASN A 102 -9.55 0.75 -3.27
N ILE A 103 -8.77 0.32 -2.27
CA ILE A 103 -8.14 -1.00 -2.26
C ILE A 103 -9.24 -2.08 -2.32
N GLY A 104 -10.27 -1.98 -1.48
CA GLY A 104 -11.38 -2.94 -1.46
C GLY A 104 -12.12 -2.99 -2.80
N ASN A 105 -12.41 -1.83 -3.40
CA ASN A 105 -13.05 -1.74 -4.71
C ASN A 105 -12.24 -2.45 -5.80
N ASP A 106 -10.93 -2.20 -5.85
CA ASP A 106 -10.09 -2.72 -6.92
C ASP A 106 -9.94 -4.24 -6.82
N PHE A 107 -9.77 -4.79 -5.62
CA PHE A 107 -9.75 -6.24 -5.42
C PHE A 107 -11.14 -6.89 -5.59
N ALA A 108 -12.23 -6.16 -5.33
CA ALA A 108 -13.58 -6.63 -5.62
C ALA A 108 -13.82 -6.81 -7.13
N ASN A 109 -13.17 -6.03 -8.00
CA ASN A 109 -13.21 -6.25 -9.45
C ASN A 109 -12.61 -7.60 -9.87
N LEU A 110 -11.73 -8.18 -9.04
CA LEU A 110 -11.18 -9.52 -9.23
C LEU A 110 -12.05 -10.61 -8.60
N GLY A 111 -13.18 -10.26 -7.97
CA GLY A 111 -14.05 -11.20 -7.25
C GLY A 111 -13.63 -11.46 -5.79
N MET A 112 -12.78 -10.62 -5.21
CA MET A 112 -12.22 -10.82 -3.87
C MET A 112 -12.86 -9.90 -2.82
N SER A 113 -13.22 -10.45 -1.67
CA SER A 113 -13.63 -9.70 -0.48
C SER A 113 -12.45 -9.44 0.45
N LEU A 114 -11.47 -8.67 -0.04
CA LEU A 114 -10.15 -8.52 0.57
C LEU A 114 -10.20 -8.11 2.06
N TRP A 115 -10.97 -7.08 2.42
CA TRP A 115 -11.00 -6.60 3.82
C TRP A 115 -11.67 -7.57 4.79
N PRO A 116 -12.85 -8.14 4.48
CA PRO A 116 -13.40 -9.25 5.26
C PRO A 116 -12.38 -10.37 5.52
N ASP A 117 -11.67 -10.81 4.48
CA ASP A 117 -10.68 -11.89 4.62
C ASP A 117 -9.46 -11.46 5.46
N ILE A 118 -9.00 -10.22 5.31
CA ILE A 118 -7.96 -9.63 6.17
C ILE A 118 -8.41 -9.60 7.62
N TYR A 119 -9.65 -9.20 7.91
CA TYR A 119 -10.16 -9.13 9.28
C TYR A 119 -10.35 -10.50 9.90
N ALA A 120 -10.82 -11.48 9.12
CA ALA A 120 -10.92 -12.86 9.57
C ALA A 120 -9.54 -13.43 9.92
N ARG A 121 -8.53 -13.19 9.06
CA ARG A 121 -7.18 -13.72 9.26
C ARG A 121 -6.36 -12.94 10.28
N TYR A 122 -6.55 -11.63 10.36
CA TYR A 122 -5.78 -10.71 11.19
C TYR A 122 -6.70 -9.79 12.01
N PRO A 123 -7.51 -10.33 12.94
CA PRO A 123 -8.57 -9.58 13.63
C PRO A 123 -8.04 -8.37 14.42
N VAL A 124 -6.81 -8.45 14.94
CA VAL A 124 -6.18 -7.36 15.69
C VAL A 124 -5.38 -6.40 14.79
N ARG A 125 -4.73 -6.90 13.73
CA ARG A 125 -3.82 -6.08 12.90
C ARG A 125 -4.54 -5.42 11.73
N GLY A 126 -5.48 -6.12 11.08
CA GLY A 126 -6.25 -5.62 9.95
C GLY A 126 -6.91 -4.26 10.21
N PRO A 127 -7.69 -4.11 11.30
CA PRO A 127 -8.28 -2.81 11.65
C PRO A 127 -7.23 -1.72 11.89
N LYS A 128 -6.08 -2.06 12.48
CA LYS A 128 -4.98 -1.09 12.70
C LYS A 128 -4.34 -0.63 11.40
N TRP A 129 -4.18 -1.54 10.42
CA TRP A 129 -3.69 -1.18 9.10
C TRP A 129 -4.60 -0.16 8.42
N ASN A 130 -5.92 -0.34 8.51
CA ASN A 130 -6.88 0.64 7.96
C ASN A 130 -6.78 2.02 8.59
N VAL A 131 -6.66 2.09 9.91
CA VAL A 131 -6.43 3.37 10.59
C VAL A 131 -5.15 4.04 10.11
N VAL A 132 -4.07 3.29 9.89
CA VAL A 132 -2.81 3.84 9.36
C VAL A 132 -2.97 4.31 7.92
N LEU A 133 -3.63 3.55 7.05
CA LEU A 133 -3.87 3.93 5.65
C LEU A 133 -4.70 5.21 5.55
N GLU A 134 -5.78 5.31 6.31
CA GLU A 134 -6.64 6.51 6.33
C GLU A 134 -5.87 7.75 6.78
N ARG A 135 -5.11 7.64 7.87
CA ARG A 135 -4.29 8.74 8.38
C ARG A 135 -3.21 9.14 7.38
N LEU A 136 -2.54 8.16 6.77
CA LEU A 136 -1.49 8.40 5.78
C LEU A 136 -2.02 9.13 4.54
N ASN A 137 -3.17 8.73 4.02
CA ASN A 137 -3.81 9.39 2.89
C ASN A 137 -4.35 10.78 3.27
N THR A 138 -4.79 10.96 4.52
CA THR A 138 -5.16 12.28 5.04
C THR A 138 -3.95 13.23 5.03
N VAL A 139 -2.77 12.76 5.49
CA VAL A 139 -1.53 13.54 5.41
C VAL A 139 -1.18 13.86 3.96
N ARG A 140 -1.19 12.86 3.07
CA ARG A 140 -0.87 13.07 1.65
C ARG A 140 -1.77 14.12 1.01
N ASN A 141 -3.08 14.03 1.21
CA ASN A 141 -4.03 14.98 0.65
C ASN A 141 -3.86 16.38 1.23
N ALA A 142 -3.63 16.50 2.54
CA ALA A 142 -3.40 17.79 3.17
C ALA A 142 -2.15 18.48 2.59
N VAL A 143 -1.07 17.72 2.38
CA VAL A 143 0.16 18.24 1.77
C VAL A 143 -0.06 18.59 0.29
N ALA A 144 -0.68 17.70 -0.48
CA ALA A 144 -0.89 17.89 -1.92
C ALA A 144 -1.80 19.09 -2.25
N HIS A 145 -2.77 19.40 -1.38
CA HIS A 145 -3.68 20.52 -1.55
C HIS A 145 -3.28 21.76 -0.74
N SER A 146 -2.10 21.76 -0.12
CA SER A 146 -1.64 22.86 0.77
C SER A 146 -2.67 23.23 1.86
N ASP A 147 -3.41 22.24 2.37
CA ASP A 147 -4.47 22.42 3.36
C ASP A 147 -3.88 22.43 4.78
N SER A 148 -3.53 23.62 5.25
CA SER A 148 -2.92 23.84 6.56
C SER A 148 -3.86 23.49 7.72
N ALA A 149 -5.17 23.65 7.56
CA ALA A 149 -6.16 23.37 8.60
C ALA A 149 -6.28 21.85 8.82
N LYS A 150 -6.40 21.08 7.74
CA LYS A 150 -6.41 19.62 7.79
C LYS A 150 -5.09 19.06 8.30
N LEU A 151 -3.97 19.67 7.93
CA LEU A 151 -2.66 19.26 8.45
C LEU A 151 -2.54 19.49 9.95
N ALA A 152 -3.02 20.63 10.46
CA ALA A 152 -3.05 20.92 11.89
C ALA A 152 -3.91 19.90 12.66
N GLU A 153 -5.07 19.52 12.10
CA GLU A 153 -5.93 18.50 12.70
C GLU A 153 -5.25 17.13 12.81
N VAL A 154 -4.60 16.68 11.73
CA VAL A 154 -3.86 15.41 11.77
C VAL A 154 -2.73 15.46 12.81
N LYS A 155 -1.99 16.56 12.89
CA LYS A 155 -0.92 16.74 13.88
C LYS A 155 -1.43 16.73 15.32
N ARG A 156 -2.64 17.25 15.57
CA ARG A 156 -3.29 17.21 16.88
C ARG A 156 -3.60 15.78 17.32
N LEU A 157 -4.05 14.94 16.39
CA LEU A 157 -4.35 13.52 16.66
C LEU A 157 -3.07 12.66 16.78
N GLN A 158 -2.05 12.96 15.99
CA GLN A 158 -0.80 12.22 15.95
C GLN A 158 0.33 13.13 15.43
N PRO A 159 1.37 13.40 16.24
CA PRO A 159 2.53 14.16 15.78
C PRO A 159 3.20 13.52 14.56
N LEU A 160 3.40 14.30 13.49
CA LEU A 160 4.05 13.86 12.25
C LEU A 160 5.57 13.94 12.36
N THR A 161 6.14 13.09 13.21
CA THR A 161 7.58 12.99 13.46
C THR A 161 8.20 11.79 12.74
N LEU A 162 9.53 11.75 12.63
CA LEU A 162 10.27 10.58 12.16
C LEU A 162 9.90 9.29 12.91
N ALA A 163 9.65 9.37 14.23
CA ALA A 163 9.23 8.22 15.02
C ALA A 163 7.82 7.71 14.60
N THR A 164 6.88 8.62 14.36
CA THR A 164 5.56 8.26 13.82
C THR A 164 5.68 7.66 12.42
N PHE A 165 6.52 8.24 11.57
CA PHE A 165 6.79 7.73 10.23
C PHE A 165 7.30 6.28 10.29
N ARG A 166 8.34 5.99 11.09
CA ARG A 166 8.87 4.63 11.29
C ARG A 166 7.80 3.65 11.75
N ARG A 167 6.94 4.08 12.68
CA ARG A 167 5.82 3.24 13.17
C ARG A 167 4.83 2.92 12.05
N TRP A 168 4.45 3.91 11.25
CA TRP A 168 3.52 3.72 10.14
C TRP A 168 4.14 2.88 9.03
N ARG A 169 5.39 3.11 8.68
CA ARG A 169 6.15 2.26 7.75
C ARG A 169 6.19 0.81 8.22
N GLY A 170 6.51 0.57 9.49
CA GLY A 170 6.48 -0.78 10.07
C GLY A 170 5.10 -1.43 9.99
N SER A 171 4.03 -0.66 10.25
CA SER A 171 2.65 -1.12 10.07
C SER A 171 2.38 -1.52 8.62
N LEU A 172 2.78 -0.70 7.65
CA LEU A 172 2.59 -1.00 6.22
C LEU A 172 3.44 -2.18 5.74
N ASN A 173 4.64 -2.40 6.30
CA ASN A 173 5.43 -3.62 6.02
C ASN A 173 4.66 -4.89 6.44
N THR A 174 4.01 -4.84 7.60
CA THR A 174 3.16 -5.95 8.04
C THR A 174 1.87 -6.07 7.24
N ALA A 175 1.29 -4.94 6.81
CA ALA A 175 0.10 -4.94 5.96
C ALA A 175 0.39 -5.54 4.58
N ALA A 176 1.50 -5.15 3.94
CA ALA A 176 1.92 -5.70 2.65
C ALA A 176 2.08 -7.22 2.70
N SER A 177 2.72 -7.72 3.77
CA SER A 177 2.85 -9.16 4.00
C SER A 177 1.50 -9.84 4.26
N GLY A 178 0.58 -9.16 4.97
CA GLY A 178 -0.76 -9.67 5.22
C GLY A 178 -1.62 -9.74 3.96
N PHE A 179 -1.57 -8.69 3.12
CA PHE A 179 -2.30 -8.63 1.86
C PHE A 179 -1.83 -9.73 0.92
N ASP A 180 -0.53 -9.87 0.74
CA ASP A 180 0.08 -10.93 -0.06
C ASP A 180 -0.46 -12.31 0.34
N VAL A 181 -0.48 -12.61 1.64
CA VAL A 181 -0.98 -13.90 2.15
C VAL A 181 -2.47 -14.11 1.86
N VAL A 182 -3.30 -13.08 2.03
CA VAL A 182 -4.74 -13.20 1.77
C VAL A 182 -5.01 -13.36 0.27
N VAL A 183 -4.33 -12.58 -0.58
CA VAL A 183 -4.41 -12.69 -2.04
C VAL A 183 -3.92 -14.06 -2.51
N THR A 184 -2.83 -14.57 -1.94
CA THR A 184 -2.31 -15.93 -2.21
C THR A 184 -3.39 -16.98 -1.96
N ALA A 185 -4.05 -16.90 -0.79
CA ALA A 185 -5.06 -17.87 -0.40
C ALA A 185 -6.28 -17.82 -1.32
N TYR A 186 -6.73 -16.61 -1.67
CA TYR A 186 -7.83 -16.40 -2.61
C TYR A 186 -7.52 -16.98 -4.00
N LEU A 187 -6.36 -16.63 -4.56
CA LEU A 187 -5.97 -17.09 -5.89
C LEU A 187 -5.79 -18.61 -5.92
N SER A 188 -5.21 -19.19 -4.87
CA SER A 188 -5.03 -20.65 -4.81
C SER A 188 -6.37 -21.39 -4.75
N TYR A 189 -7.35 -20.83 -4.04
CA TYR A 189 -8.72 -21.34 -4.04
C TYR A 189 -9.39 -21.19 -5.41
N LEU A 190 -9.24 -20.03 -6.06
CA LEU A 190 -9.90 -19.72 -7.32
C LEU A 190 -9.35 -20.55 -8.49
N THR A 191 -8.03 -20.74 -8.56
CA THR A 191 -7.37 -21.38 -9.71
C THR A 191 -7.05 -22.87 -9.48
N GLY A 192 -7.13 -23.34 -8.23
CA GLY A 192 -6.73 -24.70 -7.85
C GLY A 192 -5.22 -24.96 -7.93
N LYS A 193 -4.39 -23.93 -8.13
CA LYS A 193 -2.93 -24.01 -8.24
C LYS A 193 -2.26 -23.10 -7.21
N ALA A 194 -0.95 -23.22 -7.01
CA ALA A 194 -0.23 -22.21 -6.23
C ALA A 194 -0.33 -20.85 -6.94
N ALA A 195 -0.60 -19.79 -6.17
CA ALA A 195 -0.77 -18.45 -6.72
C ALA A 195 0.53 -17.84 -7.26
N TRP A 196 1.65 -18.13 -6.59
CA TRP A 196 2.98 -17.63 -6.94
C TRP A 196 3.89 -18.83 -7.18
N ASP A 197 4.82 -18.67 -8.12
CA ASP A 197 5.94 -19.57 -8.36
C ASP A 197 7.17 -19.27 -7.50
#